data_AF-A0A9W6ZWZ0-F1
#
_entry.id   AF-A0A9W6ZWZ0-F1
#
_cell.length_a   1.000
_cell.length_b   1.000
_cell.length_c   1.000
_cell.angle_alpha   90.00
_cell.angle_beta   90.00
_cell.angle_gamma   90.00
#
_symmetry.space_group_name_H-M   'P 1'
#
loop_
_entity.id
_entity.type
_entity.pdbx_description
1 polymer ?
#
loop_
_entity_poly.entity_id
_entity_poly.type
_entity_poly.pdbx_seq_one_letter_code
_entity_poly.pdbx_strand_id
1 'polypeptide(L)'
;MGGEALTGEDAREARLRRLAGGNNNNNSPASPPAPPASSDTPMVDAGEAVIKTLVEEMGFEETMAMKGVKNSNGTLEGAIDWITAHQDDPMDTSEEPSGAICMVAGEVSADSGIVKSYKCNDCGKILSSMANLELHANKTGHSDFAESTEEVKPLTEEEKKMKVAEIKQLLAVKRAEREEVEKKEKVQNEKQRRNMGKEMAATREEMEKDERKRIIYAKKKEKEDVKKERERIRREIEADKLERRANKGKIKSSLGVDGYNPSAIQYDVDKGDGTDAPVEKISAIPKKTKTVDTRDNTTKMNDLITKIGQHRAGGDGGRCLSLLKTFIGNVVDNPTEPKYRGVNTAGKAYKSRIKGIVGAKKVLEMCGWSMGEEEKLLLPVGQEDLEWMMLVKGKIEAEILLRMFCNRV
;
A
#
# COMPACT_ATOMS: atom_id res chain seq x y z
N MET A 1 56.10 28.52 15.86
CA MET A 1 55.11 27.97 14.91
C MET A 1 55.30 26.47 14.92
N GLY A 2 54.39 25.58 15.29
CA GLY A 2 53.02 25.65 15.78
C GLY A 2 52.68 24.16 15.93
N GLY A 3 52.64 23.66 17.17
CA GLY A 3 52.30 22.27 17.45
C GLY A 3 50.84 22.20 17.86
N GLU A 4 49.97 21.84 16.93
CA GLU A 4 48.56 21.57 17.22
C GLU A 4 48.41 20.11 17.65
N ALA A 5 48.01 19.94 18.91
CA ALA A 5 47.61 18.67 19.47
C ALA A 5 46.22 18.30 18.93
N LEU A 6 46.14 17.23 18.13
CA LEU A 6 44.88 16.65 17.69
C LEU A 6 44.26 15.86 18.85
N THR A 7 43.03 16.24 19.18
CA THR A 7 42.20 15.73 20.27
C THR A 7 41.78 14.28 20.05
N GLY A 8 41.68 13.50 21.12
CA GLY A 8 41.42 12.05 21.12
C GLY A 8 40.05 11.58 20.58
N GLU A 9 39.26 12.44 19.94
CA GLU A 9 38.01 12.10 19.26
C GLU A 9 38.27 11.54 17.85
N ASP A 10 39.29 12.04 17.14
CA ASP A 10 39.65 11.59 15.78
C ASP A 10 40.15 10.13 15.76
N ALA A 11 40.82 9.69 16.83
CA ALA A 11 41.33 8.31 16.94
C ALA A 11 40.21 7.28 17.10
N ARG A 12 39.07 7.67 17.71
CA ARG A 12 37.89 6.80 17.84
C ARG A 12 37.11 6.72 16.53
N GLU A 13 37.01 7.84 15.81
CA GLU A 13 36.35 7.90 14.51
C GLU A 13 37.15 7.14 13.42
N ALA A 14 38.48 7.22 13.47
CA ALA A 14 39.37 6.44 12.60
C ALA A 14 39.28 4.92 12.87
N ARG A 15 39.04 4.50 14.12
CA ARG A 15 38.84 3.09 14.49
C ARG A 15 37.48 2.55 14.02
N LEU A 16 36.43 3.37 14.06
CA LEU A 16 35.11 3.04 13.50
C LEU A 16 35.15 2.92 11.97
N ARG A 17 35.91 3.77 11.27
CA ARG A 17 36.12 3.64 9.82
C ARG A 17 36.88 2.37 9.42
N ARG A 18 37.85 1.91 10.23
CA ARG A 18 38.56 0.64 9.98
C ARG A 18 37.71 -0.61 10.18
N LEU A 19 36.69 -0.55 11.04
CA LEU A 19 35.73 -1.63 11.23
C LEU A 19 34.62 -1.65 10.17
N ALA A 20 34.50 -0.59 9.36
CA ALA A 20 33.52 -0.47 8.28
C ALA A 20 34.07 -0.83 6.89
N GLY A 21 35.33 -1.26 6.78
CA GLY A 21 35.98 -1.60 5.50
C GLY A 21 36.54 -3.01 5.50
N GLY A 22 35.69 -4.02 5.31
CA GLY A 22 36.10 -5.41 5.19
C GLY A 22 35.03 -6.30 4.53
N ASN A 23 35.32 -6.72 3.30
CA ASN A 23 34.69 -7.78 2.50
C ASN A 23 33.25 -7.59 1.99
N ASN A 24 33.16 -6.97 0.80
CA ASN A 24 32.15 -7.29 -0.21
C ASN A 24 32.75 -8.33 -1.16
N ASN A 25 32.17 -9.53 -1.22
CA ASN A 25 31.94 -10.31 -2.45
C ASN A 25 31.08 -11.55 -2.12
N ASN A 26 30.05 -11.75 -2.95
CA ASN A 26 29.05 -12.82 -2.98
C ASN A 26 27.79 -12.60 -2.14
N ASN A 27 26.85 -11.80 -2.67
CA ASN A 27 25.43 -12.17 -2.58
C ASN A 27 24.62 -11.53 -3.73
N SER A 28 24.14 -12.35 -4.67
CA SER A 28 23.13 -11.97 -5.66
C SER A 28 21.75 -11.84 -4.99
N PRO A 29 20.89 -10.90 -5.41
CA PRO A 29 19.58 -10.73 -4.81
C PRO A 29 18.63 -11.86 -5.23
N ALA A 30 18.31 -12.74 -4.29
CA ALA A 30 17.20 -13.69 -4.43
C ALA A 30 15.86 -12.94 -4.31
N SER A 31 14.95 -13.26 -5.23
CA SER A 31 13.57 -12.78 -5.33
C SER A 31 12.76 -12.95 -4.05
N PRO A 32 11.76 -12.08 -3.79
CA PRO A 32 10.96 -12.14 -2.56
C PRO A 32 10.12 -13.42 -2.48
N PRO A 33 9.96 -14.03 -1.28
CA PRO A 33 9.13 -15.21 -1.10
C PRO A 33 7.64 -14.87 -1.21
N ALA A 34 6.92 -15.70 -1.97
CA ALA A 34 5.47 -15.71 -2.11
C ALA A 34 4.77 -15.94 -0.75
N PRO A 35 3.52 -15.44 -0.56
CA PRO A 35 2.79 -15.56 0.69
C PRO A 35 2.38 -17.02 1.00
N PRO A 36 2.29 -17.42 2.30
CA PRO A 36 1.94 -18.77 2.67
C PRO A 36 0.46 -19.06 2.41
N ALA A 37 0.20 -20.06 1.57
CA ALA A 37 -1.10 -20.68 1.40
C ALA A 37 -1.54 -21.32 2.72
N SER A 38 -2.77 -21.02 3.15
CA SER A 38 -3.41 -21.65 4.30
C SER A 38 -4.75 -22.28 3.88
N SER A 39 -4.85 -23.57 4.26
CA SER A 39 -6.04 -24.37 4.59
C SER A 39 -7.18 -24.52 3.59
N ASP A 40 -7.28 -25.75 3.07
CA ASP A 40 -8.48 -26.62 2.99
C ASP A 40 -9.85 -25.93 2.86
N THR A 41 -10.29 -25.79 1.62
CA THR A 41 -11.69 -25.88 1.23
C THR A 41 -11.79 -26.89 0.07
N PRO A 42 -12.89 -27.67 -0.05
CA PRO A 42 -12.98 -28.74 -1.04
C PRO A 42 -12.92 -28.17 -2.46
N MET A 43 -11.75 -28.36 -3.08
CA MET A 43 -11.35 -27.88 -4.40
C MET A 43 -11.86 -28.83 -5.47
N VAL A 44 -13.16 -28.73 -5.79
CA VAL A 44 -13.76 -29.47 -6.92
C VAL A 44 -14.52 -28.58 -7.91
N ASP A 45 -14.83 -27.32 -7.59
CA ASP A 45 -15.62 -26.44 -8.48
C ASP A 45 -14.79 -25.42 -9.30
N ALA A 46 -13.52 -25.17 -8.95
CA ALA A 46 -12.73 -24.12 -9.61
C ALA A 46 -12.23 -24.53 -11.02
N GLY A 47 -11.99 -25.82 -11.24
CA GLY A 47 -11.52 -26.33 -12.53
C GLY A 47 -12.57 -26.20 -13.63
N GLU A 48 -13.84 -26.42 -13.31
CA GLU A 48 -14.95 -26.35 -14.28
C GLU A 48 -15.18 -24.91 -14.77
N ALA A 49 -15.09 -23.93 -13.89
CA ALA A 49 -15.20 -22.51 -14.27
C ALA A 49 -14.08 -22.09 -15.23
N VAL A 50 -12.85 -22.57 -15.01
CA VAL A 50 -11.71 -22.30 -15.89
C VAL A 50 -11.86 -23.01 -17.24
N ILE A 51 -12.30 -24.27 -17.25
CA ILE A 51 -12.62 -24.99 -18.49
C ILE A 51 -13.68 -24.25 -19.30
N LYS A 52 -14.75 -23.77 -18.64
CA LYS A 52 -15.81 -23.00 -19.30
C LYS A 52 -15.29 -21.70 -19.92
N THR A 53 -14.42 -20.96 -19.24
CA THR A 53 -13.79 -19.75 -19.81
C THR A 53 -12.88 -20.06 -21.01
N LEU A 54 -12.12 -21.16 -20.97
CA LEU A 54 -11.26 -21.58 -22.08
C LEU A 54 -12.06 -22.00 -23.31
N VAL A 55 -13.20 -22.66 -23.12
CA VAL A 55 -14.06 -23.15 -24.20
C VAL A 55 -14.94 -22.01 -24.76
N GLU A 56 -15.61 -21.25 -23.90
CA GLU A 56 -16.59 -20.23 -24.33
C GLU A 56 -15.95 -18.89 -24.73
N GLU A 57 -14.91 -18.44 -24.03
CA GLU A 57 -14.29 -17.12 -24.28
C GLU A 57 -13.07 -17.20 -25.20
N MET A 58 -12.29 -18.28 -25.11
CA MET A 58 -11.06 -18.45 -25.91
C MET A 58 -11.18 -19.45 -27.07
N GLY A 59 -12.27 -20.23 -27.11
CA GLY A 59 -12.56 -21.14 -28.23
C GLY A 59 -11.65 -22.37 -28.31
N PHE A 60 -11.05 -22.81 -27.19
CA PHE A 60 -10.27 -24.04 -27.15
C PHE A 60 -11.16 -25.29 -27.11
N GLU A 61 -10.68 -26.41 -27.67
CA GLU A 61 -11.39 -27.69 -27.61
C GLU A 61 -11.51 -28.16 -26.14
N GLU A 62 -12.70 -28.63 -25.74
CA GLU A 62 -13.01 -29.01 -24.36
C GLU A 62 -12.04 -30.07 -23.79
N THR A 63 -11.62 -31.02 -24.63
CA THR A 63 -10.66 -32.08 -24.29
C THR A 63 -9.26 -31.51 -24.00
N MET A 64 -8.84 -30.49 -24.76
CA MET A 64 -7.56 -29.80 -24.64
C MET A 64 -7.57 -28.85 -23.44
N ALA A 65 -8.68 -28.13 -23.22
CA ALA A 65 -8.90 -27.31 -22.04
C ALA A 65 -8.87 -28.14 -20.75
N MET A 66 -9.51 -29.32 -20.74
CA MET A 66 -9.49 -30.21 -19.59
C MET A 66 -8.08 -30.76 -19.30
N LYS A 67 -7.30 -31.12 -20.33
CA LYS A 67 -5.90 -31.55 -20.18
C LYS A 67 -5.00 -30.43 -19.67
N GLY A 68 -5.16 -29.21 -20.20
CA GLY A 68 -4.44 -28.01 -19.74
C GLY A 68 -4.69 -27.72 -18.26
N VAL A 69 -5.97 -27.73 -17.83
CA VAL A 69 -6.36 -27.48 -16.43
C VAL A 69 -5.87 -28.57 -15.48
N LYS A 70 -5.83 -29.84 -15.93
CA LYS A 70 -5.25 -30.97 -15.17
C LYS A 70 -3.74 -30.82 -14.98
N ASN A 71 -3.01 -30.35 -16.00
CA ASN A 71 -1.56 -30.16 -15.93
C ASN A 71 -1.12 -28.85 -15.27
N SER A 72 -2.02 -27.86 -15.13
CA SER A 72 -1.71 -26.53 -14.60
C SER A 72 -2.24 -26.24 -13.19
N ASN A 73 -2.60 -27.28 -12.43
CA ASN A 73 -3.16 -27.20 -11.08
C ASN A 73 -4.41 -26.31 -10.97
N GLY A 74 -5.22 -26.20 -12.04
CA GLY A 74 -6.49 -25.46 -12.01
C GLY A 74 -6.39 -23.95 -12.26
N THR A 75 -5.25 -23.44 -12.74
CA THR A 75 -5.08 -22.01 -13.07
C THR A 75 -5.34 -21.75 -14.56
N LEU A 76 -6.02 -20.65 -14.88
CA LEU A 76 -6.32 -20.25 -16.27
C LEU A 76 -5.04 -20.00 -17.07
N GLU A 77 -4.12 -19.19 -16.52
CA GLU A 77 -2.87 -18.81 -17.19
C GLU A 77 -1.99 -20.04 -17.45
N GLY A 78 -1.82 -20.93 -16.48
CA GLY A 78 -1.05 -22.14 -16.67
C GLY A 78 -1.70 -23.14 -17.63
N ALA A 79 -3.05 -23.15 -17.72
CA ALA A 79 -3.75 -23.97 -18.71
C ALA A 79 -3.50 -23.43 -20.13
N ILE A 80 -3.51 -22.11 -20.32
CA ILE A 80 -3.20 -21.47 -21.60
C ILE A 80 -1.76 -21.75 -22.04
N ASP A 81 -0.79 -21.63 -21.13
CA ASP A 81 0.62 -21.90 -21.42
C ASP A 81 0.83 -23.37 -21.85
N TRP A 82 0.15 -24.30 -21.16
CA TRP A 82 0.22 -25.72 -21.51
C TRP A 82 -0.43 -26.00 -22.87
N ILE A 83 -1.63 -25.45 -23.13
CA ILE A 83 -2.34 -25.60 -24.40
C ILE A 83 -1.47 -25.08 -25.54
N THR A 84 -0.92 -23.88 -25.40
CA THR A 84 -0.07 -23.22 -26.41
C THR A 84 1.17 -24.03 -26.75
N ALA A 85 1.77 -24.70 -25.76
CA ALA A 85 2.93 -25.55 -25.95
C ALA A 85 2.62 -26.89 -26.65
N HIS A 86 1.35 -27.32 -26.68
CA HIS A 86 0.91 -28.63 -27.20
C HIS A 86 -0.14 -28.49 -28.33
N GLN A 87 -0.20 -27.33 -29.01
CA GLN A 87 -1.14 -27.10 -30.13
C GLN A 87 -0.81 -27.93 -31.38
N ASP A 88 0.45 -28.32 -31.56
CA ASP A 88 0.94 -29.01 -32.77
C ASP A 88 1.07 -30.53 -32.59
N ASP A 89 0.72 -31.06 -31.41
CA ASP A 89 0.68 -32.50 -31.19
C ASP A 89 -0.61 -33.06 -31.83
N PRO A 90 -0.52 -34.03 -32.76
CA PRO A 90 -1.70 -34.63 -33.37
C PRO A 90 -2.53 -35.35 -32.29
N MET A 91 -3.59 -34.69 -31.82
CA MET A 91 -4.58 -35.28 -30.93
C MET A 91 -5.41 -36.30 -31.70
N ASP A 92 -5.04 -37.58 -31.56
CA ASP A 92 -5.84 -38.71 -31.98
C ASP A 92 -7.12 -38.79 -31.11
N THR A 93 -8.26 -38.55 -31.75
CA THR A 93 -9.60 -38.64 -31.16
C THR A 93 -10.00 -40.10 -30.97
N SER A 94 -9.46 -40.76 -29.95
CA SER A 94 -10.14 -41.89 -29.30
C SER A 94 -9.51 -42.23 -27.96
N GLU A 95 -10.37 -42.59 -27.00
CA GLU A 95 -10.10 -43.33 -25.76
C GLU A 95 -10.02 -42.53 -24.44
N GLU A 96 -11.15 -42.56 -23.72
CA GLU A 96 -11.25 -42.68 -22.27
C GLU A 96 -11.52 -44.17 -21.93
N PRO A 97 -11.51 -44.63 -20.67
CA PRO A 97 -10.41 -44.72 -19.72
C PRO A 97 -10.21 -46.17 -19.22
N SER A 98 -8.99 -46.69 -19.13
CA SER A 98 -8.79 -47.91 -18.32
C SER A 98 -7.40 -47.97 -17.70
N GLY A 99 -7.38 -48.19 -16.39
CA GLY A 99 -6.17 -48.56 -15.68
C GLY A 99 -5.77 -49.97 -16.09
N ALA A 100 -4.63 -50.11 -16.73
CA ALA A 100 -3.81 -51.30 -16.72
C ALA A 100 -2.44 -50.97 -17.33
N ILE A 101 -1.40 -51.39 -16.65
CA ILE A 101 -0.04 -51.50 -17.15
C ILE A 101 -0.04 -52.29 -18.47
N CYS A 102 0.65 -51.79 -19.49
CA CYS A 102 1.14 -52.59 -20.61
C CYS A 102 2.42 -51.97 -21.19
N MET A 103 3.36 -52.84 -21.55
CA MET A 103 4.76 -52.56 -21.88
C MET A 103 4.94 -51.85 -23.23
N VAL A 104 5.91 -50.94 -23.30
CA VAL A 104 6.63 -50.68 -24.56
C VAL A 104 7.79 -51.67 -24.61
N ALA A 105 7.62 -52.70 -25.43
CA ALA A 105 8.69 -53.54 -25.93
C ALA A 105 9.56 -52.71 -26.89
N GLY A 106 10.70 -52.22 -26.38
CA GLY A 106 11.83 -51.80 -27.19
C GLY A 106 12.79 -52.96 -27.35
N GLU A 107 12.99 -53.41 -28.58
CA GLU A 107 14.05 -54.36 -28.95
C GLU A 107 15.42 -53.78 -28.59
N VAL A 108 16.14 -54.46 -27.68
CA VAL A 108 17.60 -54.43 -27.61
C VAL A 108 18.12 -55.84 -27.37
N SER A 109 19.14 -56.14 -28.16
CA SER A 109 19.86 -57.38 -28.39
C SER A 109 20.16 -58.24 -27.16
N ALA A 110 20.06 -59.55 -27.39
CA ALA A 110 20.55 -60.59 -26.51
C ALA A 110 22.09 -60.66 -26.51
N ASP A 111 22.68 -60.54 -25.32
CA ASP A 111 23.75 -61.38 -24.74
C ASP A 111 24.59 -60.57 -23.74
N SER A 112 24.39 -60.77 -22.44
CA SER A 112 25.43 -60.82 -21.37
C SER A 112 24.82 -60.73 -19.95
N GLY A 113 25.08 -61.76 -19.13
CA GLY A 113 25.13 -61.74 -17.65
C GLY A 113 23.96 -61.14 -16.84
N ILE A 114 23.11 -61.99 -16.26
CA ILE A 114 22.15 -61.57 -15.21
C ILE A 114 22.93 -61.17 -13.95
N VAL A 115 23.14 -59.87 -13.73
CA VAL A 115 23.76 -59.32 -12.52
C VAL A 115 22.78 -59.40 -11.36
N LYS A 116 23.14 -60.17 -10.33
CA LYS A 116 22.27 -60.45 -9.18
C LYS A 116 22.42 -59.44 -8.02
N SER A 117 23.55 -58.72 -7.93
CA SER A 117 23.80 -57.69 -6.91
C SER A 117 24.95 -56.74 -7.29
N TYR A 118 25.05 -55.59 -6.64
CA TYR A 118 26.13 -54.61 -6.82
C TYR A 118 26.90 -54.43 -5.51
N LYS A 119 28.22 -54.55 -5.50
CA LYS A 119 29.07 -54.22 -4.34
C LYS A 119 29.69 -52.85 -4.52
N CYS A 120 29.67 -52.02 -3.48
CA CYS A 120 30.48 -50.81 -3.46
C CYS A 120 31.93 -51.18 -3.07
N ASN A 121 32.92 -50.78 -3.86
CA ASN A 121 34.32 -51.09 -3.58
C ASN A 121 34.88 -50.27 -2.41
N ASP A 122 34.35 -49.06 -2.19
CA ASP A 122 34.82 -48.15 -1.14
C ASP A 122 34.35 -48.58 0.27
N CYS A 123 33.18 -49.20 0.38
CA CYS A 123 32.60 -49.58 1.67
C CYS A 123 32.23 -51.06 1.81
N GLY A 124 32.43 -51.87 0.76
CA GLY A 124 32.20 -53.31 0.75
C GLY A 124 30.74 -53.74 0.91
N LYS A 125 29.77 -52.81 0.90
CA LYS A 125 28.34 -53.13 1.04
C LYS A 125 27.80 -53.70 -0.27
N ILE A 126 27.10 -54.83 -0.16
CA ILE A 126 26.38 -55.46 -1.26
C ILE A 126 24.95 -54.93 -1.27
N LEU A 127 24.54 -54.43 -2.43
CA LEU A 127 23.27 -53.78 -2.71
C LEU A 127 22.48 -54.67 -3.67
N SER A 128 21.23 -54.96 -3.33
CA SER A 128 20.41 -55.94 -4.04
C SER A 128 19.66 -55.40 -5.26
N SER A 129 19.62 -54.07 -5.45
CA SER A 129 18.84 -53.41 -6.50
C SER A 129 19.47 -52.08 -6.87
N MET A 130 19.30 -51.65 -8.12
CA MET A 130 19.75 -50.36 -8.64
C MET A 130 19.26 -49.18 -7.77
N ALA A 131 18.02 -49.25 -7.26
CA ALA A 131 17.49 -48.21 -6.35
C ALA A 131 18.27 -48.10 -5.02
N ASN A 132 18.80 -49.22 -4.51
CA ASN A 132 19.63 -49.22 -3.31
C ASN A 132 21.05 -48.69 -3.59
N LEU A 133 21.54 -48.83 -4.82
CA LEU A 133 22.80 -48.24 -5.31
C LEU A 133 22.71 -46.72 -5.38
N GLU A 134 21.64 -46.20 -5.97
CA GLU A 134 21.39 -44.75 -6.03
C GLU A 134 21.22 -44.13 -4.64
N LEU A 135 20.48 -44.78 -3.74
CA LEU A 135 20.34 -44.32 -2.36
C LEU A 135 21.67 -44.37 -1.59
N HIS A 136 22.52 -45.35 -1.86
CA HIS A 136 23.86 -45.42 -1.28
C HIS A 136 24.73 -44.28 -1.80
N ALA A 137 24.79 -44.08 -3.12
CA ALA A 137 25.53 -43.00 -3.75
C ALA A 137 25.08 -41.62 -3.24
N ASN A 138 23.78 -41.37 -3.11
CA ASN A 138 23.26 -40.09 -2.61
C ASN A 138 23.50 -39.86 -1.11
N LYS A 139 23.59 -40.94 -0.31
CA LYS A 139 23.77 -40.85 1.14
C LYS A 139 25.23 -40.83 1.57
N THR A 140 26.10 -41.56 0.88
CA THR A 140 27.53 -41.69 1.23
C THR A 140 28.46 -41.03 0.23
N GLY A 141 27.99 -40.67 -0.96
CA GLY A 141 28.80 -40.03 -2.00
C GLY A 141 29.76 -40.98 -2.72
N HIS A 142 29.59 -42.29 -2.57
CA HIS A 142 30.46 -43.28 -3.21
C HIS A 142 29.96 -43.58 -4.63
N SER A 143 30.86 -43.58 -5.61
CA SER A 143 30.56 -43.80 -7.04
C SER A 143 31.04 -45.14 -7.58
N ASP A 144 31.91 -45.85 -6.84
CA ASP A 144 32.65 -46.99 -7.40
C ASP A 144 31.97 -48.31 -7.01
N PHE A 145 31.15 -48.82 -7.93
CA PHE A 145 30.38 -50.06 -7.78
C PHE A 145 30.87 -51.15 -8.75
N ALA A 146 31.00 -52.38 -8.25
CA ALA A 146 31.31 -53.56 -9.04
C ALA A 146 30.16 -54.57 -8.97
N GLU A 147 29.83 -55.18 -10.09
CA GLU A 147 28.79 -56.20 -10.20
C GLU A 147 29.25 -57.50 -9.53
N SER A 148 28.45 -58.02 -8.58
CA SER A 148 28.77 -59.24 -7.81
C SER A 148 27.66 -60.29 -7.96
N THR A 149 28.05 -61.56 -8.09
CA THR A 149 27.14 -62.70 -8.26
C THR A 149 26.64 -63.29 -6.93
N GLU A 150 26.96 -62.66 -5.79
CA GLU A 150 26.59 -63.12 -4.45
C GLU A 150 25.11 -62.81 -4.13
N GLU A 151 24.30 -63.85 -3.97
CA GLU A 151 22.90 -63.73 -3.57
C GLU A 151 22.81 -63.35 -2.07
N VAL A 152 22.25 -62.17 -1.79
CA VAL A 152 22.05 -61.69 -0.42
C VAL A 152 21.08 -62.62 0.30
N LYS A 153 21.54 -63.31 1.35
CA LYS A 153 20.69 -64.13 2.21
C LYS A 153 19.50 -63.30 2.71
N PRO A 154 18.25 -63.72 2.47
CA PRO A 154 17.09 -62.98 2.93
C PRO A 154 17.10 -62.94 4.46
N LEU A 155 17.17 -61.73 5.00
CA LEU A 155 17.14 -61.47 6.45
C LEU A 155 15.94 -62.21 7.09
N THR A 156 16.16 -62.86 8.24
CA THR A 156 15.13 -63.64 8.94
C THR A 156 13.94 -62.74 9.32
N GLU A 157 12.75 -63.34 9.41
CA GLU A 157 11.53 -62.56 9.65
C GLU A 157 11.54 -61.81 10.99
N GLU A 158 12.26 -62.31 11.98
CA GLU A 158 12.41 -61.67 13.30
C GLU A 158 13.32 -60.43 13.23
N GLU A 159 14.44 -60.49 12.51
CA GLU A 159 15.34 -59.36 12.34
C GLU A 159 14.73 -58.24 11.48
N LYS A 160 13.91 -58.61 10.49
CA LYS A 160 13.13 -57.63 9.71
C LYS A 160 12.10 -56.92 10.59
N LYS A 161 11.41 -57.65 11.48
CA LYS A 161 10.44 -57.05 12.42
C LYS A 161 11.12 -56.09 13.40
N MET A 162 12.30 -56.44 13.91
CA MET A 162 13.08 -55.56 14.79
C MET A 162 13.54 -54.27 14.07
N LYS A 163 14.09 -54.38 12.86
CA LYS A 163 14.48 -53.20 12.06
C LYS A 163 13.28 -52.33 11.66
N VAL A 164 12.13 -52.94 11.36
CA VAL A 164 10.89 -52.20 11.10
C VAL A 164 10.38 -51.49 12.36
N ALA A 165 10.50 -52.10 13.55
CA ALA A 165 10.16 -51.47 14.81
C ALA A 165 11.09 -50.28 15.13
N GLU A 166 12.39 -50.43 14.91
CA GLU A 166 13.38 -49.37 15.08
C GLU A 166 13.12 -48.19 14.13
N ILE A 167 12.84 -48.46 12.84
CA ILE A 167 12.49 -47.43 11.86
C ILE A 167 11.19 -46.70 12.27
N LYS A 168 10.19 -47.43 12.77
CA LYS A 168 8.94 -46.83 13.27
C LYS A 168 9.19 -45.92 14.48
N GLN A 169 10.08 -46.31 15.39
CA GLN A 169 10.47 -45.49 16.54
C GLN A 169 11.20 -44.21 16.10
N LEU A 170 12.15 -44.31 15.17
CA LEU A 170 12.84 -43.14 14.61
C LEU A 170 11.88 -42.17 13.90
N LEU A 171 10.90 -42.70 13.15
CA LEU A 171 9.87 -41.87 12.51
C LEU A 171 8.95 -41.20 13.54
N ALA A 172 8.61 -41.88 14.64
CA ALA A 172 7.83 -41.31 15.73
C ALA A 172 8.58 -40.17 16.43
N VAL A 173 9.88 -40.36 16.72
CA VAL A 173 10.75 -39.30 17.28
C VAL A 173 10.84 -38.11 16.33
N LYS A 174 11.06 -38.35 15.03
CA LYS A 174 11.14 -37.27 14.03
C LYS A 174 9.81 -36.54 13.82
N ARG A 175 8.67 -37.21 14.01
CA ARG A 175 7.35 -36.56 14.01
C ARG A 175 7.17 -35.69 15.25
N ALA A 176 7.50 -36.19 16.43
CA ALA A 176 7.43 -35.42 17.67
C ALA A 176 8.34 -34.18 17.63
N GLU A 177 9.55 -34.30 17.10
CA GLU A 177 10.47 -33.17 16.92
C GLU A 177 9.89 -32.10 15.98
N ARG A 178 9.31 -32.50 14.83
CA ARG A 178 8.64 -31.54 13.93
C ARG A 178 7.46 -30.85 14.60
N GLU A 179 6.65 -31.57 15.37
CA GLU A 179 5.53 -30.97 16.11
C GLU A 179 6.02 -29.96 17.17
N GLU A 180 7.15 -30.20 17.83
CA GLU A 180 7.74 -29.23 18.76
C GLU A 180 8.30 -27.99 18.05
N VAL A 181 8.94 -28.17 16.90
CA VAL A 181 9.44 -27.06 16.07
C VAL A 181 8.28 -26.20 15.60
N GLU A 182 7.21 -26.80 15.04
CA GLU A 182 6.01 -26.07 14.63
C GLU A 182 5.34 -25.33 15.80
N LYS A 183 5.32 -25.91 17.00
CA LYS A 183 4.83 -25.22 18.21
C LYS A 183 5.71 -24.02 18.56
N LYS A 184 7.03 -24.16 18.51
CA LYS A 184 7.99 -23.06 18.78
C LYS A 184 7.86 -21.94 17.74
N GLU A 185 7.73 -22.30 16.47
CA GLU A 185 7.53 -21.35 15.36
C GLU A 185 6.19 -20.62 15.48
N LYS A 186 5.09 -21.30 15.82
CA LYS A 186 3.80 -20.65 16.10
C LYS A 186 3.90 -19.63 17.23
N VAL A 187 4.61 -19.98 18.31
CA VAL A 187 4.86 -19.05 19.43
C VAL A 187 5.74 -17.86 18.99
N GLN A 188 6.76 -18.09 18.17
CA GLN A 188 7.63 -17.03 17.65
C GLN A 188 6.88 -16.10 16.69
N ASN A 189 6.09 -16.63 15.77
CA ASN A 189 5.27 -15.86 14.83
C ASN A 189 4.25 -14.98 15.57
N GLU A 190 3.61 -15.53 16.60
CA GLU A 190 2.68 -14.76 17.44
C GLU A 190 3.42 -13.67 18.25
N LYS A 191 4.64 -13.94 18.75
CA LYS A 191 5.49 -12.93 19.40
C LYS A 191 5.90 -11.84 18.40
N GLN A 192 6.30 -12.20 17.19
CA GLN A 192 6.70 -11.26 16.15
C GLN A 192 5.53 -10.37 15.74
N ARG A 193 4.33 -10.93 15.56
CA ARG A 193 3.11 -10.15 15.32
C ARG A 193 2.88 -9.09 16.40
N ARG A 194 2.99 -9.48 17.67
CA ARG A 194 2.83 -8.57 18.81
C ARG A 194 3.91 -7.50 18.85
N ASN A 195 5.16 -7.88 18.59
CA ASN A 195 6.30 -6.96 18.59
C ASN A 195 6.19 -5.96 17.44
N MET A 196 5.84 -6.39 16.23
CA MET A 196 5.58 -5.49 15.11
C MET A 196 4.44 -4.51 15.42
N GLY A 197 3.36 -4.98 16.05
CA GLY A 197 2.28 -4.10 16.50
C GLY A 197 2.72 -3.05 17.53
N LYS A 198 3.54 -3.46 18.50
CA LYS A 198 4.12 -2.55 19.52
C LYS A 198 5.10 -1.55 18.90
N GLU A 199 5.94 -1.99 17.97
CA GLU A 199 6.92 -1.14 17.28
C GLU A 199 6.22 -0.10 16.40
N MET A 200 5.17 -0.48 15.69
CA MET A 200 4.35 0.46 14.90
C MET A 200 3.62 1.49 15.79
N ALA A 201 3.18 1.08 16.98
CA ALA A 201 2.60 2.01 17.94
C ALA A 201 3.66 2.96 18.54
N ALA A 202 4.83 2.44 18.90
CA ALA A 202 5.94 3.21 19.47
C ALA A 202 6.48 4.25 18.47
N THR A 203 6.70 3.86 17.20
CA THR A 203 7.14 4.76 16.14
C THR A 203 6.11 5.86 15.86
N ARG A 204 4.81 5.55 15.85
CA ARG A 204 3.74 6.55 15.72
C ARG A 204 3.76 7.54 16.89
N GLU A 205 3.88 7.05 18.12
CA GLU A 205 3.93 7.90 19.31
C GLU A 205 5.17 8.82 19.30
N GLU A 206 6.32 8.32 18.83
CA GLU A 206 7.55 9.10 18.67
C GLU A 206 7.39 10.21 17.63
N MET A 207 6.82 9.91 16.46
CA MET A 207 6.51 10.91 15.44
C MET A 207 5.58 12.00 15.96
N GLU A 208 4.50 11.63 16.67
CA GLU A 208 3.58 12.59 17.27
C GLU A 208 4.26 13.46 18.35
N LYS A 209 5.15 12.89 19.16
CA LYS A 209 5.93 13.64 20.16
C LYS A 209 6.82 14.68 19.49
N ASP A 210 7.48 14.32 18.39
CA ASP A 210 8.37 15.23 17.69
C ASP A 210 7.60 16.33 16.93
N GLU A 211 6.46 16.02 16.35
CA GLU A 211 5.56 17.04 15.79
C GLU A 211 5.08 18.02 16.85
N ARG A 212 4.65 17.52 18.02
CA ARG A 212 4.25 18.38 19.15
C ARG A 212 5.40 19.27 19.61
N LYS A 213 6.62 18.73 19.72
CA LYS A 213 7.82 19.53 20.05
C LYS A 213 8.07 20.62 19.01
N ARG A 214 7.97 20.31 17.71
CA ARG A 214 8.15 21.28 16.62
C ARG A 214 7.12 22.41 16.71
N ILE A 215 5.85 22.08 16.95
CA ILE A 215 4.77 23.07 17.10
C ILE A 215 5.00 23.96 18.32
N ILE A 216 5.39 23.36 19.47
CA ILE A 216 5.67 24.12 20.69
C ILE A 216 6.87 25.05 20.48
N TYR A 217 7.93 24.57 19.84
CA TYR A 217 9.12 25.36 19.52
C TYR A 217 8.78 26.52 18.57
N ALA A 218 8.02 26.27 17.50
CA ALA A 218 7.57 27.31 16.57
C ALA A 218 6.73 28.39 17.28
N LYS A 219 5.77 27.98 18.12
CA LYS A 219 4.96 28.92 18.91
C LYS A 219 5.79 29.74 19.89
N LYS A 220 6.83 29.16 20.49
CA LYS A 220 7.75 29.91 21.37
C LYS A 220 8.56 30.93 20.56
N LYS A 221 9.09 30.52 19.41
CA LYS A 221 9.85 31.39 18.51
C LYS A 221 9.01 32.57 18.00
N GLU A 222 7.79 32.32 17.52
CA GLU A 222 6.85 33.37 17.09
C GLU A 222 6.56 34.37 18.23
N LYS A 223 6.33 33.88 19.45
CA LYS A 223 6.13 34.75 20.62
C LYS A 223 7.36 35.60 20.95
N GLU A 224 8.55 35.04 20.83
CA GLU A 224 9.81 35.76 21.05
C GLU A 224 10.04 36.82 19.98
N ASP A 225 9.78 36.51 18.71
CA ASP A 225 9.95 37.44 17.60
C ASP A 225 8.94 38.60 17.68
N VAL A 226 7.68 38.31 18.03
CA VAL A 226 6.68 39.35 18.32
C VAL A 226 7.09 40.22 19.51
N LYS A 227 7.68 39.62 20.56
CA LYS A 227 8.17 40.38 21.71
C LYS A 227 9.34 41.30 21.32
N LYS A 228 10.30 40.80 20.53
CA LYS A 228 11.44 41.58 20.02
C LYS A 228 10.97 42.74 19.14
N GLU A 229 9.99 42.50 18.27
CA GLU A 229 9.44 43.54 17.41
C GLU A 229 8.70 44.61 18.21
N ARG A 230 7.90 44.19 19.21
CA ARG A 230 7.26 45.13 20.14
C ARG A 230 8.28 45.95 20.93
N GLU A 231 9.41 45.35 21.30
CA GLU A 231 10.50 46.05 21.98
C GLU A 231 11.24 47.02 21.04
N ARG A 232 11.42 46.66 19.76
CA ARG A 232 11.97 47.55 18.72
C ARG A 232 11.12 48.80 18.57
N ILE A 233 9.81 48.64 18.39
CA ILE A 233 8.85 49.75 18.28
C ILE A 233 8.85 50.59 19.56
N ARG A 234 8.91 49.96 20.74
CA ARG A 234 8.98 50.68 22.02
C ARG A 234 10.23 51.55 22.12
N ARG A 235 11.40 51.04 21.69
CA ARG A 235 12.66 51.77 21.67
C ARG A 235 12.63 52.96 20.70
N GLU A 236 12.01 52.78 19.54
CA GLU A 236 11.85 53.85 18.54
C GLU A 236 10.95 54.97 19.06
N ILE A 237 9.84 54.62 19.71
CA ILE A 237 8.94 55.58 20.37
C ILE A 237 9.65 56.29 21.54
N GLU A 238 10.49 55.58 22.30
CA GLU A 238 11.26 56.17 23.40
C GLU A 238 12.31 57.15 22.90
N ALA A 239 13.00 56.83 21.79
CA ALA A 239 13.95 57.72 21.13
C ALA A 239 13.26 58.99 20.60
N ASP A 240 12.13 58.86 19.88
CA ASP A 240 11.34 60.02 19.42
C ASP A 240 10.82 60.86 20.60
N LYS A 241 10.35 60.23 21.68
CA LYS A 241 9.95 60.94 22.91
C LYS A 241 11.11 61.69 23.56
N LEU A 242 12.30 61.11 23.57
CA LEU A 242 13.49 61.74 24.14
C LEU A 242 13.92 62.93 23.27
N GLU A 243 13.91 62.80 21.95
CA GLU A 243 14.22 63.89 21.01
C GLU A 243 13.23 65.06 21.15
N ARG A 244 11.93 64.77 21.25
CA ARG A 244 10.90 65.80 21.51
C ARG A 244 11.10 66.48 22.86
N ARG A 245 11.50 65.74 23.90
CA ARG A 245 11.78 66.29 25.23
C ARG A 245 13.02 67.18 25.21
N ALA A 246 14.09 66.75 24.53
CA ALA A 246 15.31 67.54 24.35
C ALA A 246 15.05 68.84 23.58
N ASN A 247 14.18 68.79 22.57
CA ASN A 247 13.76 69.95 21.77
C ASN A 247 12.60 70.76 22.38
N LYS A 248 12.27 70.54 23.68
CA LYS A 248 11.21 71.26 24.42
C LYS A 248 9.86 71.30 23.70
N GLY A 249 9.49 70.22 23.00
CA GLY A 249 8.20 70.08 22.31
C GLY A 249 8.10 70.70 20.92
N LYS A 250 9.18 71.28 20.38
CA LYS A 250 9.22 71.77 18.98
C LYS A 250 9.72 70.67 18.05
N ILE A 251 8.85 70.17 17.18
CA ILE A 251 9.17 69.16 16.16
C ILE A 251 9.95 69.86 15.04
N LYS A 252 11.07 69.28 14.57
CA LYS A 252 11.94 69.88 13.55
C LYS A 252 11.41 69.74 12.11
N SER A 253 10.32 69.00 11.91
CA SER A 253 9.60 68.88 10.64
C SER A 253 8.23 69.58 10.72
N SER A 254 8.01 70.49 9.77
CA SER A 254 6.69 71.07 9.48
C SER A 254 5.81 69.98 8.84
N LEU A 255 5.16 69.17 9.67
CA LEU A 255 4.00 68.37 9.24
C LEU A 255 2.81 69.33 9.07
N GLY A 256 2.54 69.71 7.82
CA GLY A 256 1.37 70.52 7.46
C GLY A 256 0.05 69.81 7.77
N VAL A 257 -1.02 70.60 7.84
CA VAL A 257 -2.40 70.19 8.19
C VAL A 257 -3.02 69.15 7.24
N ASP A 258 -2.40 68.86 6.10
CA ASP A 258 -2.80 67.77 5.18
C ASP A 258 -1.98 66.48 5.33
N GLY A 259 -1.10 66.40 6.34
CA GLY A 259 -0.23 65.25 6.59
C GLY A 259 -0.75 64.24 7.61
N TYR A 260 -1.96 64.42 8.13
CA TYR A 260 -2.61 63.42 9.00
C TYR A 260 -3.64 62.65 8.17
N ASN A 261 -3.19 61.59 7.51
CA ASN A 261 -4.09 60.62 6.89
C ASN A 261 -4.30 59.45 7.87
N PRO A 262 -5.43 59.37 8.62
CA PRO A 262 -5.72 58.28 9.53
C PRO A 262 -6.18 57.03 8.76
N SER A 263 -5.41 56.60 7.75
CA SER A 263 -5.71 55.43 6.91
C SER A 263 -4.62 54.37 6.99
N ALA A 264 -4.13 54.10 8.20
CA ALA A 264 -3.45 52.85 8.54
C ALA A 264 -4.35 51.93 9.40
N ILE A 265 -5.66 52.17 9.37
CA ILE A 265 -6.69 51.16 9.64
C ILE A 265 -7.29 50.84 8.27
N GLN A 266 -6.66 49.91 7.55
CA GLN A 266 -7.25 49.31 6.36
C GLN A 266 -8.41 48.41 6.80
N TYR A 267 -9.63 48.93 6.69
CA TYR A 267 -10.75 48.09 6.23
C TYR A 267 -10.81 48.30 4.72
N ASP A 268 -10.56 47.24 3.96
CA ASP A 268 -10.65 47.26 2.51
C ASP A 268 -12.11 47.48 2.08
N VAL A 269 -12.37 48.62 1.44
CA VAL A 269 -13.59 48.87 0.67
C VAL A 269 -13.15 49.44 -0.67
N ASP A 270 -13.22 48.59 -1.69
CA ASP A 270 -13.01 48.93 -3.09
C ASP A 270 -14.01 49.99 -3.56
N LYS A 271 -13.52 51.05 -4.22
CA LYS A 271 -14.34 51.99 -5.00
C LYS A 271 -14.08 51.78 -6.49
N GLY A 272 -15.11 51.34 -7.19
CA GLY A 272 -15.28 51.48 -8.63
C GLY A 272 -15.98 52.80 -9.00
N ASP A 273 -15.77 53.16 -10.26
CA ASP A 273 -15.96 54.44 -10.96
C ASP A 273 -17.37 55.06 -10.95
N GLY A 274 -17.44 56.38 -11.20
CA GLY A 274 -18.58 57.26 -10.96
C GLY A 274 -19.59 57.44 -12.10
N THR A 275 -20.72 58.07 -11.75
CA THR A 275 -21.45 59.08 -12.53
C THR A 275 -22.48 59.78 -11.62
N ASP A 276 -22.69 61.08 -11.86
CA ASP A 276 -23.43 62.04 -11.02
C ASP A 276 -24.97 61.96 -11.13
N ALA A 277 -25.62 62.60 -10.13
CA ALA A 277 -27.00 63.14 -10.07
C ALA A 277 -27.99 62.44 -9.07
N PRO A 278 -29.07 63.11 -8.59
CA PRO A 278 -29.17 63.58 -7.22
C PRO A 278 -30.22 62.83 -6.36
N VAL A 279 -30.03 62.96 -5.05
CA VAL A 279 -30.78 62.33 -3.95
C VAL A 279 -32.24 62.79 -3.88
N GLU A 280 -33.19 61.85 -3.93
CA GLU A 280 -34.46 61.94 -3.19
C GLU A 280 -34.77 60.65 -2.42
N LYS A 281 -35.30 60.85 -1.20
CA LYS A 281 -35.56 59.86 -0.17
C LYS A 281 -36.84 59.09 -0.46
N ILE A 282 -36.78 57.75 -0.52
CA ILE A 282 -37.92 56.89 -0.15
C ILE A 282 -37.42 55.72 0.72
N SER A 283 -38.26 55.41 1.69
CA SER A 283 -38.18 54.57 2.87
C SER A 283 -37.86 53.08 2.70
N ALA A 284 -37.26 52.53 3.77
CA ALA A 284 -37.45 51.19 4.35
C ALA A 284 -37.14 49.94 3.49
N ILE A 285 -36.00 49.30 3.78
CA ILE A 285 -35.70 47.90 3.40
C ILE A 285 -35.01 47.18 4.59
N PRO A 286 -35.37 45.91 4.87
CA PRO A 286 -34.89 45.13 6.02
C PRO A 286 -33.40 44.76 5.97
N LYS A 287 -32.88 44.41 7.15
CA LYS A 287 -31.47 44.10 7.47
C LYS A 287 -30.80 43.16 6.45
N LYS A 288 -29.74 43.64 5.78
CA LYS A 288 -28.86 42.85 4.90
C LYS A 288 -28.12 41.75 5.71
N THR A 289 -28.30 40.51 5.28
CA THR A 289 -27.48 39.35 5.67
C THR A 289 -26.11 39.42 4.99
N LYS A 290 -25.07 38.92 5.68
CA LYS A 290 -23.66 38.97 5.28
C LYS A 290 -23.42 38.23 3.95
N THR A 291 -23.02 38.93 2.89
CA THR A 291 -22.46 38.33 1.67
C THR A 291 -20.97 38.06 1.91
N VAL A 292 -20.59 36.79 2.07
CA VAL A 292 -19.20 36.33 2.11
C VAL A 292 -18.72 36.18 0.66
N ASP A 293 -17.52 36.66 0.34
CA ASP A 293 -16.97 36.72 -1.01
C ASP A 293 -16.92 35.35 -1.70
N THR A 294 -17.73 35.18 -2.76
CA THR A 294 -17.84 33.95 -3.58
C THR A 294 -16.52 33.53 -4.22
N ARG A 295 -15.60 34.49 -4.43
CA ARG A 295 -14.26 34.29 -4.99
C ARG A 295 -13.36 33.45 -4.05
N ASP A 296 -13.42 33.69 -2.74
CA ASP A 296 -12.57 32.97 -1.78
C ASP A 296 -13.02 31.51 -1.62
N ASN A 297 -14.32 31.25 -1.66
CA ASN A 297 -14.87 29.90 -1.60
C ASN A 297 -14.50 29.08 -2.84
N THR A 298 -14.43 29.74 -4.01
CA THR A 298 -14.00 29.14 -5.28
C THR A 298 -12.56 28.61 -5.21
N THR A 299 -11.64 29.41 -4.64
CA THR A 299 -10.23 29.02 -4.46
C THR A 299 -10.09 27.91 -3.43
N LYS A 300 -10.76 28.03 -2.27
CA LYS A 300 -10.75 27.00 -1.22
C LYS A 300 -11.25 25.65 -1.76
N MET A 301 -12.28 25.68 -2.60
CA MET A 301 -12.81 24.47 -3.24
C MET A 301 -11.79 23.84 -4.21
N ASN A 302 -11.13 24.63 -5.04
CA ASN A 302 -10.08 24.15 -5.93
C ASN A 302 -8.92 23.50 -5.15
N ASP A 303 -8.51 24.11 -4.04
CA ASP A 303 -7.46 23.58 -3.17
C ASP A 303 -7.86 22.24 -2.56
N LEU A 304 -9.11 22.10 -2.13
CA LEU A 304 -9.62 20.83 -1.59
C LEU A 304 -9.69 19.75 -2.68
N ILE A 305 -10.19 20.07 -3.87
CA ILE A 305 -10.26 19.12 -5.00
C ILE A 305 -8.86 18.65 -5.36
N THR A 306 -7.90 19.57 -5.47
CA THR A 306 -6.49 19.25 -5.74
C THR A 306 -5.90 18.35 -4.64
N LYS A 307 -6.14 18.67 -3.35
CA LYS A 307 -5.67 17.86 -2.21
C LYS A 307 -6.27 16.47 -2.17
N ILE A 308 -7.58 16.33 -2.41
CA ILE A 308 -8.26 15.03 -2.52
C ILE A 308 -7.65 14.22 -3.66
N GLY A 309 -7.41 14.88 -4.79
CA GLY A 309 -6.69 14.27 -5.88
C GLY A 309 -5.34 13.73 -5.43
N GLN A 310 -4.51 14.52 -4.76
CA GLN A 310 -3.12 14.15 -4.38
C GLN A 310 -3.02 12.83 -3.61
N HIS A 311 -4.10 12.35 -2.98
CA HIS A 311 -4.19 11.01 -2.42
C HIS A 311 -4.14 9.92 -3.51
N ARG A 312 -2.90 9.54 -3.89
CA ARG A 312 -2.58 8.55 -4.93
C ARG A 312 -2.52 7.09 -4.45
N ALA A 313 -2.52 6.84 -3.14
CA ALA A 313 -2.51 5.47 -2.62
C ALA A 313 -3.70 4.67 -3.20
N GLY A 314 -3.43 3.61 -3.96
CA GLY A 314 -4.45 2.70 -4.50
C GLY A 314 -5.50 3.31 -5.44
N GLY A 315 -5.31 4.53 -5.94
CA GLY A 315 -6.32 5.25 -6.74
C GLY A 315 -7.49 5.80 -5.92
N ASP A 316 -7.35 5.89 -4.60
CA ASP A 316 -8.45 6.26 -3.70
C ASP A 316 -8.94 7.70 -3.90
N GLY A 317 -8.05 8.64 -4.23
CA GLY A 317 -8.43 10.02 -4.56
C GLY A 317 -9.37 10.10 -5.77
N GLY A 318 -9.10 9.35 -6.84
CA GLY A 318 -9.96 9.30 -8.02
C GLY A 318 -11.33 8.66 -7.75
N ARG A 319 -11.36 7.59 -6.94
CA ARG A 319 -12.61 6.94 -6.50
C ARG A 319 -13.44 7.86 -5.60
N CYS A 320 -12.80 8.67 -4.76
CA CYS A 320 -13.46 9.67 -3.93
C CYS A 320 -14.06 10.81 -4.76
N LEU A 321 -13.28 11.38 -5.68
CA LEU A 321 -13.77 12.42 -6.59
C LEU A 321 -14.94 11.91 -7.44
N SER A 322 -14.89 10.65 -7.90
CA SER A 322 -16.00 10.02 -8.62
C SER A 322 -17.26 9.89 -7.76
N LEU A 323 -17.12 9.51 -6.49
CA LEU A 323 -18.27 9.42 -5.57
C LEU A 323 -18.85 10.80 -5.22
N LEU A 324 -17.99 11.81 -5.02
CA LEU A 324 -18.41 13.20 -4.82
C LEU A 324 -19.16 13.74 -6.05
N LYS A 325 -18.66 13.45 -7.26
CA LYS A 325 -19.35 13.74 -8.52
C LYS A 325 -20.73 13.08 -8.56
N THR A 326 -20.88 11.84 -8.12
CA THR A 326 -22.18 11.18 -8.08
C THR A 326 -23.16 11.88 -7.13
N PHE A 327 -22.73 12.25 -5.92
CA PHE A 327 -23.61 12.95 -4.98
C PHE A 327 -24.06 14.31 -5.49
N ILE A 328 -23.12 15.12 -5.98
CA ILE A 328 -23.41 16.46 -6.50
C ILE A 328 -24.21 16.35 -7.81
N GLY A 329 -23.82 15.44 -8.69
CA GLY A 329 -24.49 15.17 -9.96
C GLY A 329 -25.95 14.77 -9.76
N ASN A 330 -26.25 13.85 -8.85
CA ASN A 330 -27.63 13.44 -8.60
C ASN A 330 -28.53 14.58 -8.11
N VAL A 331 -28.00 15.53 -7.34
CA VAL A 331 -28.75 16.72 -6.89
C VAL A 331 -28.93 17.73 -8.01
N VAL A 332 -27.90 17.96 -8.84
CA VAL A 332 -27.99 18.87 -9.99
C VAL A 332 -28.95 18.32 -11.05
N ASP A 333 -28.88 17.03 -11.33
CA ASP A 333 -29.66 16.37 -12.38
C ASP A 333 -31.11 16.14 -11.93
N ASN A 334 -31.36 15.93 -10.63
CA ASN A 334 -32.69 15.71 -10.04
C ASN A 334 -32.92 16.54 -8.77
N PRO A 335 -33.14 17.86 -8.89
CA PRO A 335 -33.23 18.75 -7.72
C PRO A 335 -34.46 18.49 -6.86
N THR A 336 -35.58 18.05 -7.43
CA THR A 336 -36.86 17.88 -6.72
C THR A 336 -36.93 16.61 -5.86
N GLU A 337 -36.00 15.68 -6.01
CA GLU A 337 -36.07 14.39 -5.31
C GLU A 337 -35.38 14.43 -3.94
N PRO A 338 -36.12 14.21 -2.83
CA PRO A 338 -35.55 14.29 -1.48
C PRO A 338 -34.56 13.16 -1.18
N LYS A 339 -34.57 12.07 -1.95
CA LYS A 339 -33.68 10.92 -1.76
C LYS A 339 -32.22 11.25 -2.00
N TYR A 340 -31.91 12.19 -2.90
CA TYR A 340 -30.54 12.59 -3.24
C TYR A 340 -29.97 13.68 -2.32
N ARG A 341 -30.83 14.29 -1.50
CA ARG A 341 -30.45 15.33 -0.52
C ARG A 341 -29.81 14.75 0.74
N GLY A 342 -29.93 13.44 0.96
CA GLY A 342 -29.41 12.75 2.13
C GLY A 342 -28.30 11.75 1.80
N VAL A 343 -27.13 11.91 2.42
CA VAL A 343 -26.01 10.97 2.30
C VAL A 343 -25.81 10.25 3.64
N ASN A 344 -25.92 8.92 3.64
CA ASN A 344 -25.69 8.10 4.82
C ASN A 344 -24.17 7.94 5.07
N THR A 345 -23.66 8.51 6.17
CA THR A 345 -22.22 8.43 6.47
C THR A 345 -21.81 7.06 7.05
N ALA A 346 -22.75 6.26 7.53
CA ALA A 346 -22.52 4.92 8.03
C ALA A 346 -22.29 3.88 6.91
N GLY A 347 -22.65 4.21 5.67
CA GLY A 347 -22.54 3.32 4.51
C GLY A 347 -21.09 2.96 4.16
N LYS A 348 -20.88 1.71 3.67
CA LYS A 348 -19.56 1.19 3.28
C LYS A 348 -18.84 2.10 2.28
N ALA A 349 -19.56 2.58 1.25
CA ALA A 349 -19.00 3.46 0.23
C ALA A 349 -18.51 4.81 0.79
N TYR A 350 -19.25 5.40 1.73
CA TYR A 350 -18.85 6.66 2.37
C TYR A 350 -17.65 6.45 3.30
N LYS A 351 -17.70 5.41 4.15
CA LYS A 351 -16.61 5.07 5.09
C LYS A 351 -15.30 4.77 4.36
N SER A 352 -15.35 4.01 3.27
CA SER A 352 -14.12 3.62 2.55
C SER A 352 -13.56 4.73 1.67
N ARG A 353 -14.41 5.55 1.02
CA ARG A 353 -13.94 6.52 -0.01
C ARG A 353 -13.88 7.97 0.46
N ILE A 354 -14.73 8.40 1.40
CA ILE A 354 -14.83 9.82 1.81
C ILE A 354 -14.29 10.03 3.23
N LYS A 355 -14.62 9.15 4.19
CA LYS A 355 -14.24 9.33 5.60
C LYS A 355 -12.72 9.33 5.83
N GLY A 356 -11.97 8.54 5.06
CA GLY A 356 -10.52 8.42 5.18
C GLY A 356 -9.71 9.51 4.48
N ILE A 357 -10.35 10.34 3.64
CA ILE A 357 -9.65 11.32 2.80
C ILE A 357 -9.83 12.73 3.37
N VAL A 358 -8.70 13.42 3.56
CA VAL A 358 -8.68 14.76 4.13
C VAL A 358 -9.29 15.75 3.14
N GLY A 359 -10.32 16.46 3.57
CA GLY A 359 -10.98 17.50 2.77
C GLY A 359 -12.22 17.04 2.00
N ALA A 360 -12.44 15.74 1.81
CA ALA A 360 -13.62 15.22 1.09
C ALA A 360 -14.94 15.62 1.75
N LYS A 361 -15.02 15.56 3.08
CA LYS A 361 -16.19 16.04 3.84
C LYS A 361 -16.42 17.55 3.69
N LYS A 362 -15.34 18.34 3.66
CA LYS A 362 -15.42 19.80 3.51
C LYS A 362 -15.98 20.22 2.14
N VAL A 363 -15.71 19.45 1.09
CA VAL A 363 -16.33 19.67 -0.23
C VAL A 363 -17.86 19.59 -0.13
N LEU A 364 -18.39 18.57 0.55
CA LEU A 364 -19.84 18.44 0.77
C LEU A 364 -20.39 19.56 1.66
N GLU A 365 -19.67 19.94 2.72
CA GLU A 365 -20.06 21.06 3.60
C GLU A 365 -20.14 22.39 2.84
N MET A 366 -19.19 22.68 1.94
CA MET A 366 -19.20 23.88 1.11
C MET A 366 -20.26 23.88 0.01
N CYS A 367 -20.83 22.71 -0.32
CA CYS A 367 -21.99 22.62 -1.20
C CYS A 367 -23.32 22.66 -0.42
N GLY A 368 -23.30 22.79 0.91
CA GLY A 368 -24.52 22.97 1.73
C GLY A 368 -24.99 21.72 2.47
N TRP A 369 -24.27 20.58 2.38
CA TRP A 369 -24.58 19.43 3.23
C TRP A 369 -24.14 19.70 4.67
N SER A 370 -25.06 19.52 5.61
CA SER A 370 -24.81 19.69 7.04
C SER A 370 -24.99 18.35 7.78
N MET A 371 -24.34 18.22 8.93
CA MET A 371 -24.48 17.03 9.79
C MET A 371 -25.87 17.05 10.44
N GLY A 372 -26.70 16.05 10.14
CA GLY A 372 -27.99 15.82 10.80
C GLY A 372 -27.90 14.96 12.06
N GLU A 373 -29.06 14.64 12.64
CA GLU A 373 -29.22 13.96 13.93
C GLU A 373 -28.80 12.47 13.94
N GLU A 374 -28.74 11.80 12.78
CA GLU A 374 -28.51 10.34 12.67
C GLU A 374 -27.26 9.96 11.86
N GLU A 375 -26.13 10.64 12.05
CA GLU A 375 -24.92 10.41 11.22
C GLU A 375 -25.22 10.48 9.71
N LYS A 376 -26.21 11.26 9.32
CA LYS A 376 -26.63 11.47 7.94
C LYS A 376 -26.32 12.91 7.57
N LEU A 377 -25.61 13.10 6.47
CA LEU A 377 -25.43 14.42 5.87
C LEU A 377 -26.71 14.78 5.13
N LEU A 378 -27.30 15.92 5.48
CA LEU A 378 -28.56 16.40 4.90
C LEU A 378 -28.33 17.76 4.25
N LEU A 379 -28.87 17.91 3.04
CA LEU A 379 -28.96 19.18 2.33
C LEU A 379 -30.33 19.82 2.63
N PRO A 380 -30.38 20.96 3.37
CA PRO A 380 -31.63 21.64 3.68
C PRO A 380 -32.37 22.10 2.43
N VAL A 381 -33.71 21.96 2.44
CA VAL A 381 -34.57 22.43 1.34
C VAL A 381 -34.47 23.96 1.22
N GLY A 382 -34.12 24.47 0.03
CA GLY A 382 -34.01 25.90 -0.24
C GLY A 382 -32.64 26.54 0.01
N GLN A 383 -31.62 25.77 0.41
CA GLN A 383 -30.22 26.21 0.48
C GLN A 383 -29.35 25.58 -0.63
N GLU A 384 -29.99 25.13 -1.71
CA GLU A 384 -29.33 24.47 -2.83
C GLU A 384 -28.89 25.49 -3.89
N ASP A 385 -27.63 25.91 -3.82
CA ASP A 385 -27.00 26.73 -4.86
C ASP A 385 -26.65 25.84 -6.06
N LEU A 386 -27.63 25.62 -6.94
CA LEU A 386 -27.51 24.76 -8.13
C LEU A 386 -26.37 25.20 -9.06
N GLU A 387 -26.21 26.51 -9.26
CA GLU A 387 -25.12 27.06 -10.08
C GLU A 387 -23.75 26.76 -9.49
N TRP A 388 -23.62 26.88 -8.16
CA TRP A 388 -22.40 26.55 -7.44
C TRP A 388 -22.09 25.04 -7.54
N MET A 389 -23.10 24.18 -7.34
CA MET A 389 -22.94 22.74 -7.48
C MET A 389 -22.55 22.33 -8.90
N MET A 390 -23.09 22.98 -9.92
CA MET A 390 -22.71 22.75 -11.32
C MET A 390 -21.25 23.15 -11.57
N LEU A 391 -20.80 24.31 -11.06
CA LEU A 391 -19.41 24.74 -11.14
C LEU A 391 -18.47 23.73 -10.46
N VAL A 392 -18.84 23.26 -9.27
CA VAL A 392 -18.08 22.25 -8.52
C VAL A 392 -18.02 20.92 -9.28
N LYS A 393 -19.14 20.46 -9.84
CA LYS A 393 -19.21 19.24 -10.67
C LYS A 393 -18.21 19.33 -11.83
N GLY A 394 -18.19 20.44 -12.56
CA GLY A 394 -17.25 20.65 -13.67
C GLY A 394 -15.77 20.64 -13.22
N LYS A 395 -15.46 21.22 -12.05
CA LYS A 395 -14.10 21.21 -11.50
C LYS A 395 -13.64 19.81 -11.08
N ILE A 396 -14.53 19.04 -10.45
CA ILE A 396 -14.25 17.64 -10.08
C ILE A 396 -14.00 16.81 -11.35
N GLU A 397 -14.80 17.00 -12.40
CA GLU A 397 -14.62 16.33 -13.70
C GLU A 397 -13.29 16.69 -14.35
N ALA A 398 -12.91 17.97 -14.34
CA ALA A 398 -11.63 18.42 -14.86
C ALA A 398 -10.44 17.78 -14.12
N GLU A 399 -10.49 17.70 -12.80
CA GLU A 399 -9.42 17.05 -12.00
C GLU A 399 -9.36 15.53 -12.26
N ILE A 400 -10.50 14.87 -12.44
CA ILE A 400 -10.55 13.46 -12.82
C ILE A 400 -9.89 13.26 -14.19
N LEU A 401 -10.25 14.08 -15.18
CA LEU A 401 -9.68 14.01 -16.53
C LEU A 401 -8.17 14.28 -16.52
N LEU A 402 -7.72 15.34 -15.84
CA LEU A 402 -6.30 15.69 -15.70
C LEU A 402 -5.49 14.50 -15.19
N ARG A 403 -6.04 13.74 -14.23
CA ARG A 403 -5.38 12.55 -13.67
C ARG A 403 -5.40 11.35 -14.58
N MET A 404 -6.46 11.15 -15.36
CA MET A 404 -6.46 10.13 -16.39
C MET A 404 -5.34 10.38 -17.40
N PHE A 405 -5.10 11.65 -17.76
CA PHE A 405 -3.97 12.02 -18.62
C PHE A 405 -2.61 11.84 -17.92
N CYS A 406 -2.45 12.29 -16.67
CA CYS A 406 -1.18 12.15 -15.93
C CYS A 406 -0.84 10.72 -15.46
N ASN A 407 -1.76 9.75 -15.55
CA ASN A 407 -1.46 8.34 -15.28
C ASN A 407 -1.18 7.55 -16.57
N ARG A 408 -1.43 8.15 -17.75
CA ARG A 408 -1.17 7.55 -19.07
C ARG A 408 0.19 7.97 -19.65
N VAL A 409 0.78 9.03 -19.12
CA VAL A 409 2.18 9.44 -19.31
C VAL A 409 2.98 8.94 -18.12
#